data_AF-A0A850KKK7-F1
#
_entry.id   AF-A0A850KKK7-F1
#
_cell.length_a   1.000
_cell.length_b   1.000
_cell.length_c   1.000
_cell.angle_alpha   90.00
_cell.angle_beta   90.00
_cell.angle_gamma   90.00
#
_symmetry.space_group_name_H-M   'P 1'
#
loop_
_entity.id
_entity.type
_entity.pdbx_description
1 polymer ?
#
loop_
_entity_poly.entity_id
_entity_poly.type
_entity_poly.pdbx_seq_one_letter_code
_entity_poly.pdbx_strand_id
1 'polypeptide(L)'
;MFLPKPGKVLQTTFQMASDGSLYEHMMTSLQVVIIGFVVSSVISVPLGLMMGTYRVVQAFLDPLVNFMRYLPVTSFVPLFILWIGIGLEQRVAVIIFGIFFQQLVMIADSARSVPRDLVNAAYTLGTKRHETVFHIVFPATLPNTLDILRVTMGWAWTYLVVAELVAARSGLGYISLKAMRGFQVDVIFMAIALIGILGLATDQLFRLLRRVVAPWSQ
;
A
#
# COMPACT_ATOMS: atom_id res chain seq x y z
N MET A 1 4.22 17.68 -30.28
CA MET A 1 4.52 16.35 -30.90
C MET A 1 4.81 15.27 -29.85
N PHE A 2 4.39 15.43 -28.58
CA PHE A 2 4.70 14.49 -27.47
C PHE A 2 3.47 13.82 -26.85
N LEU A 3 2.26 14.11 -27.34
CA LEU A 3 1.04 13.44 -26.90
C LEU A 3 0.64 12.41 -27.97
N PRO A 4 0.75 11.09 -27.69
CA PRO A 4 0.37 10.06 -28.65
C PRO A 4 -1.15 10.12 -28.87
N LYS A 5 -1.59 9.81 -30.09
CA LYS A 5 -3.02 9.62 -30.37
C LYS A 5 -3.54 8.47 -29.49
N PRO A 6 -4.73 8.58 -28.85
CA PRO A 6 -5.27 7.50 -28.01
C PRO A 6 -5.34 6.15 -28.73
N GLY A 7 -5.65 6.16 -30.04
CA GLY A 7 -5.65 4.95 -30.86
C GLY A 7 -4.28 4.26 -30.97
N LYS A 8 -3.17 5.01 -30.95
CA LYS A 8 -1.82 4.44 -30.97
C LYS A 8 -1.50 3.73 -29.64
N VAL A 9 -1.89 4.32 -28.51
CA VAL A 9 -1.73 3.71 -27.18
C VAL A 9 -2.50 2.39 -27.09
N LEU A 10 -3.74 2.36 -27.60
CA LEU A 10 -4.56 1.15 -27.67
C LEU A 10 -3.93 0.08 -28.57
N GLN A 11 -3.42 0.47 -29.73
CA GLN A 11 -2.73 -0.45 -30.64
C GLN A 11 -1.49 -1.07 -30.00
N THR A 12 -0.64 -0.25 -29.36
CA THR A 12 0.55 -0.71 -28.63
C THR A 12 0.16 -1.63 -27.48
N THR A 13 -0.94 -1.34 -26.77
CA THR A 13 -1.47 -2.21 -25.72
C THR A 13 -1.85 -3.58 -26.28
N PHE A 14 -2.58 -3.62 -27.40
CA PHE A 14 -3.01 -4.87 -28.03
C PHE A 14 -1.82 -5.70 -28.55
N GLN A 15 -0.82 -5.05 -29.16
CA GLN A 15 0.40 -5.70 -29.63
C GLN A 15 1.19 -6.32 -28.47
N MET A 16 1.40 -5.57 -27.39
CA MET A 16 2.14 -6.12 -26.24
C MET A 16 1.32 -7.19 -25.50
N ALA A 17 0.00 -7.11 -25.54
CA ALA A 17 -0.90 -8.13 -25.00
C ALA A 17 -0.87 -9.42 -25.85
N SER A 18 -0.86 -9.32 -27.19
CA SER A 18 -0.82 -10.48 -28.07
C SER A 18 0.48 -11.27 -27.93
N ASP A 19 1.58 -10.57 -27.69
CA ASP A 19 2.91 -11.18 -27.55
C ASP A 19 3.20 -11.64 -26.11
N GLY A 20 2.23 -11.51 -25.19
CA GLY A 20 2.32 -11.98 -23.79
C GLY A 20 3.17 -11.10 -22.87
N SER A 21 4.06 -10.27 -23.41
CA SER A 21 4.96 -9.40 -22.64
C SER A 21 4.23 -8.44 -21.67
N LEU A 22 3.06 -7.94 -22.07
CA LEU A 22 2.26 -7.05 -21.22
C LEU A 22 1.81 -7.74 -19.94
N TYR A 23 1.37 -8.99 -20.08
CA TYR A 23 0.87 -9.78 -18.96
C TYR A 23 1.98 -10.10 -17.96
N GLU A 24 3.19 -10.42 -18.43
CA GLU A 24 4.35 -10.67 -17.57
C GLU A 24 4.71 -9.45 -16.71
N HIS A 25 4.77 -8.26 -17.34
CA HIS A 25 5.07 -7.02 -16.63
C HIS A 25 3.96 -6.63 -15.66
N MET A 26 2.70 -6.78 -16.07
CA MET A 26 1.54 -6.51 -15.22
C MET A 26 1.51 -7.43 -13.99
N MET A 27 1.69 -8.74 -14.19
CA MET A 27 1.72 -9.71 -13.09
C MET A 27 2.88 -9.47 -12.13
N THR A 28 4.06 -9.13 -12.65
CA THR A 28 5.20 -8.78 -11.81
C THR A 28 4.87 -7.61 -10.90
N SER A 29 4.33 -6.52 -11.46
CA SER A 29 3.97 -5.33 -10.69
C SER A 29 2.87 -5.62 -9.66
N LEU A 30 1.85 -6.39 -10.06
CA LEU A 30 0.75 -6.76 -9.18
C LEU A 30 1.23 -7.63 -8.00
N GLN A 31 2.10 -8.60 -8.27
CA GLN A 31 2.68 -9.47 -7.24
C GLN A 31 3.46 -8.66 -6.20
N VAL A 32 4.31 -7.74 -6.66
CA VAL A 32 5.10 -6.87 -5.77
C VAL A 32 4.19 -6.03 -4.86
N VAL A 33 3.17 -5.37 -5.43
CA VAL A 33 2.22 -4.53 -4.68
C VAL A 33 1.43 -5.35 -3.68
N ILE A 34 0.83 -6.47 -4.10
CA ILE A 34 -0.01 -7.28 -3.22
C ILE A 34 0.81 -7.87 -2.07
N ILE A 35 1.99 -8.44 -2.34
CA ILE A 35 2.83 -9.02 -1.29
C ILE A 35 3.29 -7.93 -0.31
N GLY A 36 3.83 -6.81 -0.82
CA GLY A 36 4.30 -5.72 0.05
C GLY A 36 3.18 -5.11 0.89
N PHE A 37 2.01 -4.93 0.29
CA PHE A 37 0.82 -4.43 0.96
C PHE A 37 0.31 -5.38 2.05
N VAL A 38 0.15 -6.66 1.74
CA VAL A 38 -0.37 -7.67 2.69
C VAL A 38 0.59 -7.83 3.85
N VAL A 39 1.89 -8.00 3.59
CA VAL A 39 2.90 -8.15 4.65
C VAL A 39 2.91 -6.92 5.56
N SER A 40 2.93 -5.72 4.98
CA SER A 40 2.87 -4.48 5.76
C SER A 40 1.59 -4.38 6.58
N SER A 41 0.45 -4.75 6.00
CA SER A 41 -0.85 -4.62 6.66
C SER A 41 -1.05 -5.60 7.80
N VAL A 42 -0.63 -6.85 7.63
CA VAL A 42 -0.69 -7.88 8.67
C VAL A 42 0.10 -7.47 9.91
N ILE A 43 1.18 -6.69 9.75
CA ILE A 43 2.02 -6.23 10.88
C ILE A 43 1.55 -4.87 11.42
N SER A 44 1.29 -3.90 10.55
CA SER A 44 0.94 -2.53 10.95
C SER A 44 -0.46 -2.42 11.55
N VAL A 45 -1.43 -3.25 11.15
CA VAL A 45 -2.79 -3.20 11.71
C VAL A 45 -2.80 -3.59 13.19
N PRO A 46 -2.31 -4.78 13.61
CA PRO A 46 -2.26 -5.12 15.03
C PRO A 46 -1.39 -4.15 15.83
N LEU A 47 -0.23 -3.78 15.29
CA LEU A 47 0.73 -2.93 15.99
C LEU A 47 0.21 -1.49 16.13
N GLY A 48 -0.50 -0.97 15.13
CA GLY A 48 -1.18 0.32 15.17
C GLY A 48 -2.33 0.33 16.19
N LEU A 49 -3.14 -0.72 16.25
CA LEU A 49 -4.21 -0.86 17.26
C LEU A 49 -3.63 -0.90 18.69
N MET A 50 -2.54 -1.64 18.87
CA MET A 50 -1.82 -1.69 20.14
C MET A 50 -1.22 -0.34 20.50
N MET A 51 -0.61 0.35 19.54
CA MET A 51 -0.06 1.69 19.74
C MET A 51 -1.13 2.71 20.13
N GLY A 52 -2.32 2.65 19.53
CA GLY A 52 -3.42 3.54 19.88
C GLY A 52 -4.06 3.25 21.25
N THR A 53 -3.92 2.03 21.78
CA THR A 53 -4.58 1.62 23.03
C THR A 53 -3.63 1.56 24.23
N TYR A 54 -2.39 1.12 24.03
CA TYR A 54 -1.40 0.93 25.10
C TYR A 54 -0.38 2.07 25.11
N ARG A 55 -0.39 2.88 26.19
CA ARG A 55 0.58 3.97 26.40
C ARG A 55 2.04 3.53 26.33
N VAL A 56 2.36 2.30 26.76
CA VAL A 56 3.73 1.76 26.73
C VAL A 56 4.19 1.53 25.29
N VAL A 57 3.32 0.93 24.46
CA VAL A 57 3.60 0.70 23.03
C VAL A 57 3.71 2.03 22.30
N GLN A 58 2.82 2.97 22.62
CA GLN A 58 2.87 4.34 22.12
C GLN A 58 4.21 5.01 22.45
N ALA A 59 4.61 5.07 23.72
CA ALA A 59 5.84 5.74 24.13
C ALA A 59 7.10 5.17 23.46
N PHE A 60 7.11 3.87 23.16
CA PHE A 60 8.21 3.20 22.48
C PHE A 60 8.23 3.48 20.96
N LEU A 61 7.09 3.42 20.30
CA LEU A 61 6.99 3.55 18.84
C LEU A 61 6.89 5.00 18.36
N ASP A 62 6.27 5.91 19.12
CA ASP A 62 6.04 7.30 18.72
C ASP A 62 7.31 8.00 18.23
N PRO A 63 8.47 7.95 18.93
CA PRO A 63 9.69 8.62 18.47
C PRO A 63 10.20 8.06 17.15
N LEU A 64 10.22 6.72 17.01
CA LEU A 64 10.69 6.03 15.83
C LEU A 64 9.82 6.36 14.62
N VAL A 65 8.51 6.26 14.78
CA VAL A 65 7.57 6.45 13.68
C VAL A 65 7.52 7.93 13.26
N ASN A 66 7.54 8.86 14.21
CA ASN A 66 7.59 10.29 13.89
C ASN A 66 8.85 10.67 13.12
N PHE A 67 10.00 10.05 13.44
CA PHE A 67 11.22 10.25 12.67
C PHE A 67 11.12 9.66 11.26
N MET A 68 10.66 8.41 11.13
CA MET A 68 10.57 7.70 9.85
C MET A 68 9.65 8.39 8.84
N ARG A 69 8.61 9.10 9.29
CA ARG A 69 7.68 9.85 8.42
C ARG A 69 8.35 10.95 7.60
N TYR A 70 9.47 11.50 8.06
CA TYR A 70 10.19 12.56 7.35
C TYR A 70 11.25 12.02 6.39
N LEU A 71 11.52 10.71 6.41
CA LEU A 71 12.53 10.12 5.54
C LEU A 71 11.92 9.75 4.18
N PRO A 72 12.51 10.21 3.07
CA PRO A 72 12.05 9.82 1.75
C PRO A 72 12.36 8.35 1.48
N VAL A 73 11.31 7.54 1.27
CA VAL A 73 11.39 6.11 0.95
C VAL A 73 12.29 5.86 -0.27
N THR A 74 12.27 6.77 -1.24
CA THR A 74 13.08 6.70 -2.46
C THR A 74 14.58 6.64 -2.16
N SER A 75 15.04 7.28 -1.08
CA SER A 75 16.45 7.30 -0.69
C SER A 75 16.93 5.96 -0.12
N PHE A 76 16.02 5.07 0.31
CA PHE A 76 16.37 3.74 0.80
C PHE A 76 16.50 2.70 -0.31
N VAL A 77 16.06 2.99 -1.54
CA VAL A 77 16.12 2.03 -2.65
C VAL A 77 17.54 1.50 -2.88
N PRO A 78 18.61 2.33 -2.93
CA PRO A 78 19.97 1.84 -3.08
C PRO A 78 20.43 0.97 -1.90
N LEU A 79 19.99 1.29 -0.67
CA LEU A 79 20.32 0.50 0.53
C LEU A 79 19.68 -0.89 0.47
N PHE A 80 18.41 -0.99 0.06
CA PHE A 80 17.76 -2.29 -0.10
C PHE A 80 18.42 -3.13 -1.19
N ILE A 81 18.87 -2.50 -2.29
CA ILE A 81 19.66 -3.18 -3.32
C ILE A 81 20.99 -3.70 -2.73
N LEU A 82 21.67 -2.90 -1.91
CA LEU A 82 22.94 -3.30 -1.28
C LEU A 82 22.76 -4.46 -0.29
N TRP A 83 21.70 -4.41 0.54
CA TRP A 83 21.48 -5.38 1.61
C TRP A 83 20.88 -6.71 1.13
N ILE A 84 19.90 -6.65 0.23
CA ILE A 84 19.08 -7.82 -0.17
C ILE A 84 19.32 -8.20 -1.64
N GLY A 85 20.02 -7.35 -2.41
CA GLY A 85 20.25 -7.56 -3.82
C GLY A 85 19.10 -7.09 -4.71
N ILE A 86 19.25 -7.25 -6.02
CA ILE A 86 18.22 -6.90 -7.01
C ILE A 86 17.26 -8.08 -7.15
N GLY A 87 15.96 -7.86 -6.92
CA GLY A 87 14.98 -8.94 -7.05
C GLY A 87 13.56 -8.56 -6.67
N LEU A 88 12.74 -9.58 -6.42
CA LEU A 88 11.39 -9.43 -5.88
C LEU A 88 11.43 -8.85 -4.45
N GLU A 89 12.30 -9.41 -3.61
CA GLU A 89 12.42 -9.05 -2.19
C GLU A 89 12.74 -7.58 -1.97
N GLN A 90 13.67 -7.02 -2.74
CA GLN A 90 14.01 -5.61 -2.68
C GLN A 90 12.83 -4.70 -3.02
N ARG A 91 12.07 -5.01 -4.08
CA ARG A 91 10.91 -4.20 -4.47
C ARG A 91 9.79 -4.28 -3.44
N VAL A 92 9.56 -5.48 -2.89
CA VAL A 92 8.62 -5.71 -1.80
C VAL A 92 9.04 -4.93 -0.54
N ALA A 93 10.32 -4.94 -0.19
CA ALA A 93 10.85 -4.20 0.96
C ALA A 93 10.62 -2.69 0.84
N VAL A 94 10.81 -2.12 -0.36
CA VAL A 94 10.50 -0.70 -0.63
C VAL A 94 9.03 -0.38 -0.36
N ILE A 95 8.12 -1.24 -0.81
CA ILE A 95 6.68 -1.05 -0.56
C ILE A 95 6.37 -1.16 0.93
N ILE A 96 6.87 -2.19 1.61
CA ILE A 96 6.66 -2.37 3.05
C ILE A 96 7.13 -1.13 3.80
N PHE A 97 8.38 -0.71 3.56
CA PHE A 97 8.95 0.46 4.23
C PHE A 97 8.16 1.73 3.94
N GLY A 98 7.67 1.90 2.71
CA GLY A 98 6.94 3.10 2.31
C GLY A 98 5.55 3.25 2.90
N ILE A 99 4.85 2.15 3.18
CA ILE A 99 3.47 2.22 3.69
C ILE A 99 3.37 1.87 5.17
N PHE A 100 4.26 1.04 5.72
CA PHE A 100 4.18 0.50 7.08
C PHE A 100 4.06 1.59 8.15
N PHE A 101 4.97 2.56 8.15
CA PHE A 101 5.02 3.58 9.19
C PHE A 101 3.80 4.49 9.15
N GLN A 102 3.35 4.92 7.97
CA GLN A 102 2.15 5.74 7.90
C GLN A 102 0.91 4.93 8.32
N GLN A 103 0.77 3.72 7.81
CA GLN A 103 -0.38 2.87 8.10
C GLN A 103 -0.50 2.62 9.61
N LEU A 104 0.62 2.36 10.27
CA LEU A 104 0.71 2.21 11.72
C LEU A 104 0.20 3.46 12.46
N VAL A 105 0.63 4.67 12.08
CA VAL A 105 0.15 5.93 12.70
C VAL A 105 -1.34 6.13 12.47
N MET A 106 -1.80 6.00 11.23
CA MET A 106 -3.19 6.26 10.88
C MET A 106 -4.13 5.30 11.63
N ILE A 107 -3.73 4.03 11.79
CA ILE A 107 -4.50 3.05 12.56
C ILE A 107 -4.44 3.37 14.06
N ALA A 108 -3.29 3.81 14.58
CA ALA A 108 -3.18 4.23 15.98
C ALA A 108 -4.03 5.48 16.30
N ASP A 109 -4.14 6.42 15.35
CA ASP A 109 -5.06 7.57 15.44
C ASP A 109 -6.52 7.11 15.41
N SER A 110 -6.86 6.18 14.52
CA SER A 110 -8.18 5.56 14.45
C SER A 110 -8.58 4.90 15.77
N ALA A 111 -7.70 4.09 16.36
CA ALA A 111 -7.90 3.46 17.66
C ALA A 111 -8.13 4.48 18.79
N ARG A 112 -7.42 5.60 18.76
CA ARG A 112 -7.58 6.69 19.76
C ARG A 112 -8.87 7.48 19.59
N SER A 113 -9.45 7.48 18.40
CA SER A 113 -10.70 8.20 18.10
C SER A 113 -11.95 7.51 18.69
N VAL A 114 -11.84 6.25 19.15
CA VAL A 114 -12.95 5.53 19.77
C VAL A 114 -13.40 6.27 21.05
N PRO A 115 -14.71 6.55 21.21
CA PRO A 115 -15.24 7.22 22.39
C PRO A 115 -14.81 6.52 23.68
N ARG A 116 -14.28 7.30 24.62
CA ARG A 116 -13.84 6.78 25.92
C ARG A 116 -14.98 6.13 26.70
N ASP A 117 -16.22 6.59 26.49
CA ASP A 117 -17.40 6.05 27.16
C ASP A 117 -17.65 4.58 26.79
N LEU A 118 -17.43 4.18 25.54
CA LEU A 118 -17.54 2.78 25.10
C LEU A 118 -16.49 1.91 25.80
N VAL A 119 -15.26 2.42 25.91
CA VAL A 119 -14.16 1.73 26.57
C VAL A 119 -14.40 1.62 28.08
N ASN A 120 -14.88 2.69 28.72
CA ASN A 120 -15.18 2.69 30.15
C ASN A 120 -16.36 1.77 30.50
N ALA A 121 -17.43 1.78 29.69
CA ALA A 121 -18.57 0.88 29.87
C ALA A 121 -18.12 -0.59 29.80
N ALA A 122 -17.22 -0.92 28.87
CA ALA A 122 -16.66 -2.26 28.78
C ALA A 122 -15.83 -2.66 30.01
N TYR A 123 -15.07 -1.73 30.59
CA TYR A 123 -14.33 -2.00 31.83
C TYR A 123 -15.28 -2.21 33.02
N THR A 124 -16.39 -1.47 33.09
CA THR A 124 -17.44 -1.70 34.11
C THR A 124 -18.09 -3.09 33.97
N LEU A 125 -18.19 -3.62 32.74
CA LEU A 125 -18.67 -4.99 32.49
C LEU A 125 -17.61 -6.07 32.74
N GLY A 126 -16.41 -5.70 33.22
CA GLY A 126 -15.37 -6.65 33.65
C GLY A 126 -14.41 -7.10 32.55
N THR A 127 -14.41 -6.47 31.37
CA THR A 127 -13.47 -6.84 30.30
C THR A 127 -12.02 -6.52 30.65
N LYS A 128 -11.09 -7.40 30.27
CA LYS A 128 -9.65 -7.14 30.40
C LYS A 128 -9.16 -6.25 29.27
N ARG A 129 -8.06 -5.51 29.47
CA ARG A 129 -7.50 -4.57 28.46
C ARG A 129 -7.31 -5.17 27.06
N HIS A 130 -6.86 -6.42 26.96
CA HIS A 130 -6.69 -7.09 25.66
C HIS A 130 -8.02 -7.45 25.01
N GLU A 131 -9.00 -7.89 25.81
CA GLU A 131 -10.36 -8.16 25.33
C GLU A 131 -11.01 -6.88 24.83
N THR A 132 -10.80 -5.74 25.51
CA THR A 132 -11.27 -4.43 25.06
C THR A 132 -10.72 -4.06 23.68
N VAL A 133 -9.44 -4.35 23.41
CA VAL A 133 -8.84 -4.07 22.10
C VAL A 133 -9.52 -4.88 21.01
N PHE A 134 -9.62 -6.20 21.17
CA PHE A 134 -10.10 -7.07 20.10
C PHE A 134 -11.63 -7.11 19.95
N HIS A 135 -12.39 -6.90 21.02
CA HIS A 135 -13.85 -7.01 20.99
C HIS A 135 -14.57 -5.66 20.87
N ILE A 136 -13.90 -4.54 21.18
CA ILE A 136 -14.53 -3.21 21.16
C ILE A 136 -13.78 -2.26 20.24
N VAL A 137 -12.49 -2.03 20.48
CA VAL A 137 -11.71 -1.05 19.70
C VAL A 137 -11.58 -1.51 18.25
N PHE A 138 -11.21 -2.76 18.01
CA PHE A 138 -11.03 -3.29 16.66
C PHE A 138 -12.33 -3.30 15.85
N PRO A 139 -13.47 -3.83 16.33
CA PRO A 139 -14.73 -3.76 15.59
C PRO A 139 -15.21 -2.33 15.36
N ALA A 140 -15.04 -1.44 16.36
CA ALA A 140 -15.42 -0.03 16.22
C ALA A 140 -14.57 0.71 15.17
N THR A 141 -13.29 0.37 15.05
CA THR A 141 -12.36 1.00 14.10
C THR A 141 -12.23 0.28 12.78
N LEU A 142 -12.85 -0.89 12.62
CA LEU A 142 -12.75 -1.70 11.40
C LEU A 142 -13.14 -0.93 10.13
N PRO A 143 -14.25 -0.16 10.08
CA PRO A 143 -14.61 0.61 8.89
C PRO A 143 -13.52 1.62 8.51
N ASN A 144 -13.01 2.36 9.52
CA ASN A 144 -11.96 3.35 9.31
C ASN A 144 -10.62 2.70 8.94
N THR A 145 -10.31 1.53 9.51
CA THR A 145 -9.12 0.75 9.18
C THR A 145 -9.15 0.29 7.72
N LEU A 146 -10.31 -0.13 7.21
CA LEU A 146 -10.47 -0.47 5.79
C LEU A 146 -10.28 0.75 4.88
N ASP A 147 -10.76 1.93 5.28
CA ASP A 147 -10.53 3.17 4.54
C ASP A 147 -9.05 3.57 4.55
N ILE A 148 -8.35 3.39 5.68
CA ILE A 148 -6.90 3.60 5.79
C ILE A 148 -6.14 2.64 4.87
N LEU A 149 -6.47 1.34 4.92
CA LEU A 149 -5.88 0.31 4.05
C LEU A 149 -6.06 0.63 2.57
N ARG A 150 -7.24 1.13 2.20
CA ARG A 150 -7.54 1.56 0.83
C ARG A 150 -6.67 2.75 0.41
N VAL A 151 -6.50 3.75 1.27
CA VAL A 151 -5.65 4.92 0.99
C VAL A 151 -4.17 4.50 0.87
N THR A 152 -3.67 3.67 1.79
CA THR A 152 -2.27 3.21 1.77
C THR A 152 -1.97 2.27 0.60
N MET A 153 -2.97 1.53 0.10
CA MET A 153 -2.85 0.79 -1.17
C MET A 153 -2.54 1.74 -2.34
N GLY A 154 -3.18 2.92 -2.38
CA GLY A 154 -2.85 3.95 -3.37
C GLY A 154 -1.38 4.38 -3.31
N TRP A 155 -0.80 4.47 -2.12
CA TRP A 155 0.61 4.81 -1.95
C TRP A 155 1.54 3.65 -2.34
N ALA A 156 1.13 2.40 -2.11
CA ALA A 156 1.87 1.22 -2.56
C ALA A 156 2.08 1.24 -4.08
N TRP A 157 1.09 1.68 -4.86
CA TRP A 157 1.22 1.88 -6.31
C TRP A 157 2.25 2.96 -6.68
N THR A 158 2.32 4.05 -5.92
CA THR A 158 3.35 5.10 -6.12
C THR A 158 4.75 4.54 -5.82
N TYR A 159 4.92 3.82 -4.71
CA TYR A 159 6.20 3.24 -4.33
C TYR A 159 6.63 2.08 -5.25
N LEU A 160 5.68 1.34 -5.82
CA LEU A 160 5.97 0.34 -6.86
C LEU A 160 6.72 0.97 -8.02
N VAL A 161 6.24 2.11 -8.53
CA VAL A 161 6.89 2.81 -9.66
C VAL A 161 8.33 3.14 -9.29
N VAL A 162 8.56 3.74 -8.12
CA VAL A 162 9.92 4.04 -7.64
C VAL A 162 10.78 2.77 -7.56
N ALA A 163 10.26 1.70 -6.99
CA ALA A 163 10.98 0.44 -6.81
C ALA A 163 11.37 -0.19 -8.15
N GLU A 164 10.51 -0.08 -9.17
CA GLU A 164 10.76 -0.67 -10.48
C GLU A 164 11.68 0.18 -11.38
N LEU A 165 11.76 1.49 -11.15
CA LEU A 165 12.59 2.38 -11.98
C LEU A 165 14.09 2.18 -11.78
N VAL A 166 14.55 1.79 -10.59
CA VAL A 166 15.99 1.83 -10.29
C VAL A 166 16.73 0.59 -10.80
N ALA A 167 16.18 -0.62 -10.60
CA ALA A 167 16.91 -1.86 -10.88
C ALA A 167 16.02 -3.04 -11.29
N ALA A 168 14.74 -2.84 -11.58
CA ALA A 168 13.90 -3.96 -12.01
C ALA A 168 14.26 -4.45 -13.42
N ARG A 169 14.00 -5.73 -13.66
CA ARG A 169 14.12 -6.36 -14.99
C ARG A 169 12.75 -6.60 -15.64
N SER A 170 11.68 -6.39 -14.90
CA SER A 170 10.29 -6.56 -15.33
C SER A 170 9.36 -5.71 -14.47
N GLY A 171 8.23 -5.28 -15.04
CA GLY A 171 7.25 -4.44 -14.36
C GLY A 171 6.78 -3.27 -15.22
N LEU A 172 5.65 -2.67 -14.86
CA LEU A 172 5.07 -1.52 -15.56
C LEU A 172 5.95 -0.26 -15.44
N GLY A 173 6.58 -0.05 -14.29
CA GLY A 173 7.56 1.02 -14.10
C GLY A 173 8.84 0.79 -14.93
N TYR A 174 9.28 -0.47 -15.03
CA TYR A 174 10.43 -0.85 -15.85
C TYR A 174 10.19 -0.57 -17.34
N ILE A 175 9.05 -1.00 -17.90
CA ILE A 175 8.77 -0.75 -19.33
C ILE A 175 8.62 0.72 -19.63
N SER A 176 8.08 1.51 -18.69
CA SER A 176 7.98 2.96 -18.82
C SER A 176 9.38 3.59 -18.94
N LEU A 177 10.32 3.19 -18.08
CA LEU A 177 11.70 3.69 -18.15
C LEU A 177 12.44 3.23 -19.41
N LYS A 178 12.24 1.97 -19.82
CA LYS A 178 12.81 1.43 -21.05
C LYS A 178 12.30 2.18 -22.28
N ALA A 179 10.99 2.46 -22.33
CA ALA A 179 10.34 3.21 -23.38
C ALA A 179 10.82 4.67 -23.45
N MET A 180 11.11 5.29 -22.30
CA MET A 180 11.69 6.62 -22.23
C MET A 180 13.02 6.73 -22.99
N ARG A 181 13.89 5.71 -22.85
CA ARG A 181 15.17 5.67 -23.58
C ARG A 181 14.99 5.50 -25.09
N GLY A 182 13.93 4.81 -25.51
CA GLY A 182 13.59 4.60 -26.92
C GLY A 182 12.68 5.68 -27.52
N PHE A 183 12.38 6.76 -26.78
CA PHE A 183 11.39 7.78 -27.17
C PHE A 183 10.02 7.22 -27.57
N GLN A 184 9.64 6.06 -27.01
CA GLN A 184 8.36 5.38 -27.26
C GLN A 184 7.29 5.91 -26.33
N VAL A 185 6.81 7.13 -26.61
CA VAL A 185 5.88 7.84 -25.74
C VAL A 185 4.55 7.09 -25.57
N ASP A 186 4.10 6.37 -26.60
CA ASP A 186 2.91 5.51 -26.53
C ASP A 186 3.00 4.40 -25.47
N VAL A 187 4.18 3.79 -25.29
CA VAL A 187 4.39 2.76 -24.25
C VAL A 187 4.39 3.38 -22.85
N ILE A 188 4.93 4.58 -22.68
CA ILE A 188 4.92 5.31 -21.40
C ILE A 188 3.49 5.60 -20.97
N PHE A 189 2.68 6.17 -21.86
CA PHE A 189 1.27 6.46 -21.57
C PHE A 189 0.45 5.19 -21.32
N MET A 190 0.73 4.11 -22.05
CA MET A 190 0.12 2.80 -21.82
C MET A 190 0.46 2.27 -20.42
N ALA A 191 1.72 2.31 -20.00
CA ALA A 191 2.14 1.86 -18.67
C ALA A 191 1.49 2.68 -17.55
N ILE A 192 1.46 4.02 -17.68
CA ILE A 192 0.79 4.92 -16.73
C ILE A 192 -0.71 4.61 -16.65
N ALA A 193 -1.37 4.45 -17.80
CA ALA A 193 -2.80 4.12 -17.86
C ALA A 193 -3.09 2.77 -17.19
N LEU A 194 -2.26 1.75 -17.42
CA LEU A 194 -2.42 0.44 -16.79
C LEU A 194 -2.20 0.48 -15.28
N ILE A 195 -1.18 1.20 -14.79
CA ILE A 195 -0.99 1.40 -13.35
C ILE A 195 -2.23 2.08 -12.75
N GLY A 196 -2.77 3.11 -13.42
CA GLY A 196 -4.00 3.77 -13.00
C GLY A 196 -5.22 2.83 -12.98
N ILE A 197 -5.42 2.02 -14.02
CA ILE A 197 -6.51 1.05 -14.10
C ILE A 197 -6.39 -0.02 -13.01
N LEU A 198 -5.19 -0.56 -12.78
CA LEU A 198 -4.95 -1.55 -11.74
C LEU A 198 -5.13 -0.95 -10.34
N GLY A 199 -4.66 0.28 -10.13
CA GLY A 199 -4.91 1.04 -8.91
C GLY A 199 -6.40 1.21 -8.65
N LEU A 200 -7.16 1.66 -9.65
CA LEU A 200 -8.62 1.78 -9.57
C LEU A 200 -9.30 0.43 -9.34
N ALA A 201 -8.83 -0.65 -9.96
CA ALA A 201 -9.35 -2.00 -9.73
C ALA A 201 -9.14 -2.44 -8.27
N THR A 202 -7.95 -2.20 -7.71
CA THR A 202 -7.68 -2.48 -6.28
C THR A 202 -8.53 -1.61 -5.35
N ASP A 203 -8.74 -0.34 -5.69
CA ASP A 203 -9.61 0.58 -4.95
C ASP A 203 -11.07 0.11 -4.92
N GLN A 204 -11.58 -0.36 -6.07
CA GLN A 204 -12.92 -0.91 -6.17
C GLN A 204 -13.08 -2.21 -5.38
N LEU A 205 -12.04 -3.06 -5.38
CA LEU A 205 -12.01 -4.27 -4.56
C LEU A 205 -12.14 -3.93 -3.07
N PHE A 206 -11.44 -2.90 -2.58
CA PHE A 206 -11.60 -2.42 -1.20
C PHE A 206 -13.01 -1.91 -0.91
N ARG A 207 -13.65 -1.20 -1.85
CA ARG A 207 -15.04 -0.76 -1.69
C ARG A 207 -16.01 -1.94 -1.56
N LEU A 208 -15.80 -3.01 -2.33
CA LEU A 208 -16.59 -4.24 -2.23
C LEU A 208 -16.33 -4.96 -0.91
N LEU A 209 -15.06 -5.11 -0.52
CA LEU A 209 -14.67 -5.71 0.76
C LEU A 209 -15.31 -4.98 1.94
N ARG A 210 -15.35 -3.64 1.92
CA ARG A 210 -16.00 -2.85 2.96
C ARG A 210 -17.48 -3.16 3.13
N ARG A 211 -18.23 -3.33 2.03
CA ARG A 211 -19.66 -3.69 2.09
C ARG A 211 -19.90 -5.04 2.76
N VAL A 212 -18.98 -5.98 2.59
CA VAL A 212 -19.09 -7.34 3.16
C VAL A 212 -18.62 -7.38 4.61
N VAL A 213 -17.49 -6.72 4.92
CA VAL A 213 -16.82 -6.82 6.22
C VAL A 213 -17.42 -5.87 7.27
N ALA A 214 -17.94 -4.70 6.85
CA ALA A 214 -18.48 -3.69 7.76
C ALA A 214 -19.88 -3.21 7.33
N PRO A 215 -20.88 -4.11 7.18
CA PRO A 215 -22.23 -3.75 6.74
C PRO A 215 -22.95 -2.79 7.70
N TRP A 216 -22.59 -2.79 8.98
CA TRP A 216 -23.19 -1.93 10.01
C TRP A 216 -22.75 -0.46 9.94
N SER A 217 -21.76 -0.13 9.10
CA SER A 217 -21.24 1.23 8.93
C SER A 217 -21.88 2.01 7.77
N GLN A 218 -22.87 1.41 7.09
CA GLN A 218 -23.60 2.00 5.97
C GLN A 218 -24.89 2.68 6.40
#